data_AF-A0A4R1NCH1-F1
#
_entry.id   AF-A0A4R1NCH1-F1
#
_cell.length_a   1.000
_cell.length_b   1.000
_cell.length_c   1.000
_cell.angle_alpha   90.00
_cell.angle_beta   90.00
_cell.angle_gamma   90.00
#
_symmetry.space_group_name_H-M   'P 1'
#
loop_
_entity.id
_entity.type
_entity.pdbx_description
1 polymer ?
#
loop_
_entity_poly.entity_id
_entity_poly.type
_entity_poly.pdbx_seq_one_letter_code
_entity_poly.pdbx_strand_id
1 'polypeptide(L)'
;MKRILVTGGAGFIGSALVRHIITATPDSVLVADKLTYAGNLDSLEPVAGDERYHFQRLDICDGPALDRLLQTYRPDLIMHLAAESHVDRSIDAGKIERELGWLPRETFDSGLRKTVQWYLSNPAWWRRVQDGTYAGERLGLAR
;
A
#
# COMPACT_ATOMS: atom_id res chain seq x y z
N MET A 1 -24.71 -3.65 -14.67
CA MET A 1 -23.54 -2.77 -14.85
C MET A 1 -23.66 -1.64 -13.85
N LYS A 2 -22.76 -1.61 -12.88
CA LYS A 2 -22.66 -0.58 -11.85
C LYS A 2 -21.53 0.38 -12.19
N ARG A 3 -21.63 1.61 -11.70
CA ARG A 3 -20.56 2.61 -11.67
C ARG A 3 -19.91 2.58 -10.29
N ILE A 4 -18.63 2.26 -10.24
CA ILE A 4 -17.88 2.10 -8.99
C ILE A 4 -16.87 3.23 -8.86
N LEU A 5 -16.95 3.98 -7.77
CA LEU A 5 -15.92 4.94 -7.39
C LEU A 5 -14.91 4.23 -6.48
N VAL A 6 -13.64 4.17 -6.88
CA VAL A 6 -12.54 3.65 -6.06
C VAL A 6 -11.66 4.83 -5.65
N THR A 7 -11.59 5.14 -4.36
CA THR A 7 -10.60 6.13 -3.88
C THR A 7 -9.30 5.42 -3.51
N GLY A 8 -8.14 6.01 -3.83
CA GLY A 8 -6.85 5.37 -3.57
C GLY A 8 -6.55 4.24 -4.58
N GLY A 9 -7.19 4.27 -5.75
CA GLY A 9 -7.09 3.25 -6.77
C GLY A 9 -5.74 3.18 -7.49
N ALA A 10 -4.86 4.16 -7.31
CA ALA A 10 -3.48 4.11 -7.84
C ALA A 10 -2.48 3.49 -6.84
N GLY A 11 -2.92 3.09 -5.65
CA GLY A 11 -2.10 2.37 -4.68
C GLY A 11 -2.02 0.86 -4.96
N PHE A 12 -1.32 0.12 -4.10
CA PHE A 12 -1.10 -1.32 -4.28
C PHE A 12 -2.41 -2.14 -4.34
N ILE A 13 -3.21 -2.11 -3.26
CA ILE A 13 -4.48 -2.85 -3.20
C ILE A 13 -5.51 -2.24 -4.16
N GLY A 14 -5.58 -0.89 -4.19
CA GLY A 14 -6.52 -0.16 -5.05
C GLY A 14 -6.37 -0.51 -6.52
N SER A 15 -5.14 -0.55 -7.04
CA SER A 15 -4.91 -0.86 -8.45
C SER A 15 -5.23 -2.33 -8.79
N ALA A 16 -4.97 -3.26 -7.87
CA ALA A 16 -5.36 -4.66 -8.03
C ALA A 16 -6.88 -4.83 -8.10
N LEU A 17 -7.61 -4.14 -7.23
CA LEU A 17 -9.07 -4.09 -7.25
C LEU A 17 -9.61 -3.50 -8.55
N VAL A 18 -9.04 -2.38 -9.03
CA VAL A 18 -9.44 -1.74 -10.29
C VAL A 18 -9.20 -2.67 -11.47
N ARG A 19 -8.04 -3.32 -11.57
CA ARG A 19 -7.75 -4.32 -12.61
C ARG A 19 -8.73 -5.49 -12.54
N HIS A 20 -9.08 -5.94 -11.34
CA HIS A 20 -10.05 -7.02 -11.15
C HIS A 20 -11.47 -6.62 -11.59
N ILE A 21 -11.96 -5.42 -11.23
CA ILE A 21 -13.28 -4.92 -11.65
C ILE A 21 -13.37 -4.92 -13.18
N ILE A 22 -12.37 -4.35 -13.86
CA ILE A 22 -12.34 -4.26 -15.32
C ILE A 22 -12.28 -5.66 -15.96
N THR A 23 -11.43 -6.55 -15.48
CA THR A 23 -11.20 -7.86 -16.14
C THR A 23 -12.22 -8.94 -15.80
N ALA A 24 -12.85 -8.87 -14.63
CA ALA A 24 -13.71 -9.94 -14.10
C ALA A 24 -15.19 -9.58 -14.02
N THR A 25 -15.57 -8.33 -14.29
CA THR A 25 -16.95 -7.86 -14.17
C THR A 25 -17.34 -6.98 -15.36
N PRO A 26 -18.64 -6.77 -15.63
CA PRO A 26 -19.09 -5.80 -16.62
C PRO A 26 -19.13 -4.35 -16.09
N ASP A 27 -18.75 -4.12 -14.84
CA ASP A 27 -18.91 -2.81 -14.18
C ASP A 27 -17.88 -1.78 -14.68
N SER A 28 -18.20 -0.50 -14.51
CA SER A 28 -17.28 0.61 -14.80
C SER A 28 -16.69 1.18 -13.53
N VAL A 29 -15.49 1.75 -13.65
CA VAL A 29 -14.71 2.23 -12.51
C VAL A 29 -14.16 3.63 -12.76
N LEU A 30 -14.42 4.53 -11.82
CA LEU A 30 -13.72 5.81 -11.70
C LEU A 30 -12.76 5.71 -10.52
N VAL A 31 -11.47 5.89 -10.81
CA VAL A 31 -10.44 6.02 -9.78
C VAL A 31 -10.31 7.48 -9.39
N ALA A 32 -10.52 7.78 -8.10
CA ALA A 32 -10.19 9.06 -7.50
C ALA A 32 -8.92 8.92 -6.64
N ASP A 33 -7.83 9.55 -7.04
CA ASP A 33 -6.55 9.42 -6.33
C ASP A 33 -5.81 10.75 -6.24
N LYS A 34 -5.20 11.03 -5.10
CA LYS A 34 -4.40 12.25 -4.90
C LYS A 34 -3.04 12.17 -5.61
N LEU A 35 -2.58 10.95 -5.91
CA LEU A 35 -1.23 10.64 -6.35
C LEU A 35 -0.20 11.19 -5.36
N THR A 36 -0.27 10.70 -4.12
CA THR A 36 0.82 10.90 -3.14
C THR A 36 2.03 10.05 -3.55
N TYR A 37 3.07 9.98 -2.72
CA TYR A 37 4.25 9.14 -3.01
C TYR A 37 3.90 7.65 -3.18
N ALA A 38 2.77 7.19 -2.62
CA ALA A 38 2.32 5.81 -2.69
C ALA A 38 1.42 5.50 -3.90
N GLY A 39 0.99 6.52 -4.65
CA GLY A 39 0.17 6.35 -5.85
C GLY A 39 1.02 6.25 -7.10
N ASN A 40 0.79 5.21 -7.93
CA ASN A 40 1.52 5.02 -9.19
C ASN A 40 0.57 4.62 -10.33
N LEU A 41 0.48 5.48 -11.36
CA LEU A 41 -0.35 5.25 -12.55
C LEU A 41 0.12 4.06 -13.39
N ASP A 42 1.40 3.68 -13.34
CA ASP A 42 1.91 2.49 -14.04
C ASP A 42 1.20 1.21 -13.55
N SER A 43 0.70 1.21 -12.30
CA SER A 43 -0.08 0.09 -11.76
C SER A 43 -1.46 -0.06 -12.44
N LEU A 44 -1.92 0.97 -13.15
CA LEU A 44 -3.19 1.01 -13.87
C LEU A 44 -3.02 0.92 -15.40
N GLU A 45 -1.79 0.92 -15.91
CA GLU A 45 -1.48 0.80 -17.35
C GLU A 45 -2.24 -0.35 -18.05
N PRO A 46 -2.38 -1.56 -17.45
CA PRO A 46 -3.05 -2.67 -18.12
C PRO A 46 -4.54 -2.45 -18.41
N VAL A 47 -5.17 -1.46 -17.78
CA VAL A 47 -6.59 -1.13 -17.98
C VAL A 47 -6.81 0.31 -18.45
N ALA A 48 -5.73 1.06 -18.69
CA ALA A 48 -5.81 2.48 -19.03
C ALA A 48 -6.53 2.76 -20.36
N GLY A 49 -6.56 1.77 -21.26
CA GLY A 49 -7.26 1.85 -22.55
C GLY A 49 -8.70 1.30 -22.55
N ASP A 50 -9.21 0.75 -21.45
CA ASP A 50 -10.59 0.23 -21.38
C ASP A 50 -11.57 1.41 -21.23
N GLU A 51 -12.62 1.44 -22.06
CA GLU A 51 -13.62 2.51 -22.05
C GLU A 51 -14.40 2.64 -20.73
N ARG A 52 -14.41 1.58 -19.92
CA ARG A 52 -15.07 1.54 -18.61
C ARG A 52 -14.16 2.03 -17.48
N TYR A 53 -12.88 2.28 -17.77
CA TYR A 53 -11.92 2.84 -16.83
C TYR A 53 -11.83 4.36 -16.99
N HIS A 54 -11.96 5.07 -15.88
CA HIS A 54 -11.75 6.50 -15.82
C HIS A 54 -10.86 6.85 -14.62
N PHE A 55 -10.07 7.91 -14.76
CA PHE A 55 -9.20 8.41 -13.71
C PHE A 55 -9.47 9.89 -13.46
N GLN A 56 -9.54 10.27 -12.19
CA GLN A 56 -9.59 11.65 -11.74
C GLN A 56 -8.59 11.88 -10.61
N ARG A 57 -7.63 12.77 -10.85
CA ARG A 57 -6.74 13.23 -9.79
C ARG A 57 -7.53 14.10 -8.82
N LEU A 58 -7.71 13.63 -7.58
CA LEU A 58 -8.55 14.29 -6.57
C LEU A 58 -8.06 13.98 -5.17
N ASP A 59 -7.96 15.02 -4.33
CA ASP A 59 -7.79 14.86 -2.89
C ASP A 59 -9.17 14.64 -2.25
N ILE A 60 -9.34 13.54 -1.52
CA ILE A 60 -10.60 13.25 -0.82
C ILE A 60 -10.95 14.30 0.25
N CYS A 61 -9.97 15.10 0.69
CA CYS A 61 -10.18 16.22 1.60
C CYS A 61 -10.72 17.49 0.89
N ASP A 62 -10.70 17.56 -0.44
CA ASP A 62 -11.33 18.63 -1.22
C ASP A 62 -12.84 18.35 -1.35
N GLY A 63 -13.59 18.73 -0.32
CA GLY A 63 -15.05 18.54 -0.24
C GLY A 63 -15.80 19.04 -1.47
N PRO A 64 -15.61 20.31 -1.90
CA PRO A 64 -16.26 20.81 -3.11
C PRO A 64 -15.93 20.02 -4.38
N ALA A 65 -14.69 19.55 -4.56
CA ALA A 65 -14.35 18.71 -5.71
C ALA A 65 -15.01 17.32 -5.62
N LEU A 66 -15.03 16.73 -4.44
CA LEU A 66 -15.67 15.44 -4.20
C LEU A 66 -17.18 15.52 -4.45
N ASP A 67 -17.85 16.59 -3.99
CA ASP A 67 -19.27 16.84 -4.24
C ASP A 67 -19.57 16.92 -5.74
N ARG A 68 -18.76 17.66 -6.50
CA ARG A 68 -18.91 17.74 -7.97
C ARG A 68 -18.72 16.37 -8.63
N LEU A 69 -17.72 15.60 -8.20
CA LEU A 69 -17.45 14.25 -8.70
C LEU A 69 -18.66 13.34 -8.46
N LEU A 70 -19.20 13.33 -7.24
CA LEU A 70 -20.35 12.50 -6.88
C LEU A 70 -21.62 12.88 -7.66
N GLN A 71 -21.86 14.18 -7.84
CA GLN A 71 -23.01 14.68 -8.62
C GLN A 71 -22.91 14.32 -10.11
N THR A 72 -21.71 14.32 -10.66
CA THR A 72 -21.45 14.07 -12.09
C THR A 72 -21.38 12.57 -12.39
N TYR A 73 -20.55 11.83 -11.66
CA TYR A 73 -20.31 10.41 -11.90
C TYR A 73 -21.48 9.54 -11.39
N ARG A 74 -22.13 9.94 -10.29
CA ARG A 74 -23.23 9.23 -9.62
C ARG A 74 -22.94 7.73 -9.42
N PRO A 75 -21.91 7.39 -8.62
CA PRO A 75 -21.55 5.99 -8.40
C PRO A 75 -22.69 5.22 -7.72
N ASP A 76 -22.86 3.95 -8.11
CA ASP A 76 -23.76 3.01 -7.42
C ASP A 76 -23.07 2.39 -6.18
N LEU A 77 -21.74 2.39 -6.17
CA LEU A 77 -20.91 1.87 -5.08
C LEU A 77 -19.64 2.72 -4.92
N ILE A 78 -19.23 2.92 -3.67
CA ILE A 78 -17.96 3.56 -3.32
C ILE A 78 -17.10 2.54 -2.56
N MET A 79 -15.89 2.30 -3.05
CA MET A 79 -14.86 1.51 -2.40
C MET A 79 -13.74 2.46 -1.95
N HIS A 80 -13.66 2.71 -0.65
CA HIS A 80 -12.76 3.70 -0.07
C HIS A 80 -11.46 3.05 0.44
N LEU A 81 -10.36 3.20 -0.32
CA LEU A 81 -9.03 2.66 0.04
C LEU A 81 -7.97 3.77 0.19
N ALA A 82 -8.36 5.05 0.04
CA ALA A 82 -7.43 6.16 0.13
C ALA A 82 -7.01 6.38 1.58
N ALA A 83 -5.74 6.11 1.88
CA ALA A 83 -5.15 6.32 3.19
C ALA A 83 -3.62 6.50 3.06
N GLU A 84 -3.03 7.18 4.04
CA GLU A 84 -1.57 7.14 4.24
C GLU A 84 -1.23 5.89 5.04
N SER A 85 -0.79 4.83 4.35
CA SER A 85 -0.52 3.52 4.95
C SER A 85 0.95 3.23 5.20
N HIS A 86 1.91 3.92 4.53
CA HIS A 86 3.31 3.73 4.89
C HIS A 86 3.62 4.47 6.18
N VAL A 87 4.27 3.74 7.07
CA VAL A 87 4.66 4.22 8.39
C VAL A 87 6.11 4.67 8.35
N ASP A 88 6.50 5.46 7.35
CA ASP A 88 7.87 6.01 7.26
C ASP A 88 8.20 6.83 8.52
N ARG A 89 7.17 7.45 9.13
CA ARG A 89 7.27 8.13 10.43
C ARG A 89 7.59 7.20 11.61
N SER A 90 7.51 5.88 11.46
CA SER A 90 7.99 4.91 12.46
C SER A 90 9.50 4.66 12.38
N ILE A 91 10.17 5.14 11.33
CA ILE A 91 11.63 5.07 11.22
C ILE A 91 12.28 6.19 12.03
N ASP A 92 11.60 7.34 12.16
CA ASP A 92 12.04 8.45 13.03
C ASP A 92 11.62 8.22 14.49
N ALA A 93 12.61 7.90 15.33
CA ALA A 93 12.41 7.75 16.77
C ALA A 93 12.12 9.08 17.51
N GLY A 94 12.31 10.24 16.87
CA GLY A 94 12.14 11.54 17.50
C GLY A 94 10.72 11.79 18.00
N LYS A 95 9.69 11.21 17.36
CA LYS A 95 8.31 11.31 17.88
C LYS A 95 8.15 10.55 19.18
N ILE A 96 8.60 9.30 19.23
CA ILE A 96 8.44 8.45 20.43
C ILE A 96 9.35 8.92 21.57
N GLU A 97 10.49 9.53 21.26
CA GLU A 97 11.33 10.25 22.22
C GLU A 97 10.57 11.41 22.86
N ARG A 98 10.01 12.32 22.05
CA ARG A 98 9.29 13.49 22.57
C ARG A 98 8.02 13.14 23.34
N GLU A 99 7.28 12.13 22.89
CA GLU A 99 5.99 11.79 23.48
C GLU A 99 6.10 10.81 24.65
N LEU A 100 7.08 9.89 24.63
CA LEU A 100 7.19 8.80 25.62
C LEU A 100 8.53 8.75 26.35
N GLY A 101 9.50 9.60 26.02
CA GLY A 101 10.86 9.55 26.58
C GLY A 101 11.63 8.30 26.17
N TRP A 102 11.15 7.57 25.16
CA TRP A 102 11.81 6.35 24.71
C TRP A 102 12.96 6.70 23.76
N LEU A 103 14.14 6.13 24.05
CA LEU A 103 15.32 6.25 23.20
C LEU A 103 15.72 4.87 22.67
N PRO A 104 16.10 4.76 21.39
CA PRO A 104 16.62 3.51 20.85
C PRO A 104 17.94 3.15 21.57
N ARG A 105 18.10 1.88 21.93
CA ARG A 105 19.34 1.37 22.56
C ARG A 105 20.49 1.19 21.57
N GLU A 106 20.15 1.08 20.29
CA GLU A 106 21.11 0.90 19.20
C GLU A 106 21.01 2.09 18.25
N THR A 107 22.14 2.55 17.76
CA THR A 107 22.20 3.39 16.56
C THR A 107 21.94 2.54 15.32
N PHE A 108 21.67 3.17 14.17
CA PHE A 108 21.56 2.46 12.89
C PHE A 108 22.79 1.57 12.63
N ASP A 109 24.00 2.11 12.79
CA ASP A 109 25.25 1.37 12.53
C ASP A 109 25.46 0.19 13.47
N SER A 110 25.20 0.38 14.78
CA SER A 110 25.36 -0.68 15.78
C SER A 110 24.30 -1.76 15.62
N GLY A 111 23.05 -1.37 15.35
CA GLY A 111 21.95 -2.27 15.04
C GLY A 111 22.22 -3.08 13.75
N LEU A 112 22.68 -2.43 12.68
CA LEU A 112 23.02 -3.09 11.43
C LEU A 112 24.18 -4.07 11.62
N ARG A 113 25.25 -3.67 12.32
CA ARG A 113 26.39 -4.55 12.62
C ARG A 113 25.96 -5.79 13.41
N LYS A 114 25.17 -5.61 14.47
CA LYS A 114 24.65 -6.72 15.29
C LYS A 114 23.74 -7.64 14.47
N THR A 115 22.92 -7.07 13.60
CA THR A 115 22.05 -7.84 12.69
C THR A 115 22.88 -8.70 11.75
N VAL A 116 23.89 -8.13 11.08
CA VAL A 116 24.78 -8.88 10.19
C VAL A 116 25.54 -9.97 10.96
N GLN A 117 26.10 -9.65 12.11
CA GLN A 117 26.78 -10.63 12.96
C GLN A 117 25.85 -11.78 13.35
N TRP A 118 24.60 -11.48 13.72
CA TRP A 118 23.61 -12.51 14.02
C TRP A 118 23.38 -13.43 12.81
N TYR A 119 23.18 -12.89 11.61
CA TYR A 119 23.02 -13.72 10.41
C TYR A 119 24.24 -14.61 10.15
N LEU A 120 25.46 -14.06 10.26
CA LEU A 120 26.69 -14.82 10.07
C LEU A 120 26.84 -15.94 11.12
N SER A 121 26.42 -15.70 12.36
CA SER A 121 26.45 -16.69 13.44
C SER A 121 25.31 -17.71 13.38
N ASN A 122 24.27 -17.49 12.56
CA ASN A 122 23.08 -18.36 12.49
C ASN A 122 22.84 -18.94 11.08
N PRO A 123 23.80 -19.64 10.46
CA PRO A 123 23.66 -20.17 9.10
C PRO A 123 22.54 -21.18 8.95
N ALA A 124 22.26 -21.99 9.98
CA ALA A 124 21.15 -22.95 9.96
C ALA A 124 19.78 -22.26 9.79
N TRP A 125 19.66 -20.99 10.21
CA TRP A 125 18.43 -20.23 10.09
C TRP A 125 18.16 -19.84 8.62
N TRP A 126 19.12 -19.20 7.95
CA TRP A 126 18.90 -18.67 6.58
C TRP A 126 19.24 -19.63 5.45
N ARG A 127 20.08 -20.66 5.66
CA ARG A 127 20.44 -21.60 4.58
C ARG A 127 19.21 -22.32 4.01
N ARG A 128 18.26 -22.70 4.87
CA ARG A 128 16.99 -23.32 4.46
C ARG A 128 16.14 -22.44 3.55
N VAL A 129 16.25 -21.12 3.71
CA VAL A 129 15.58 -20.15 2.85
C VAL A 129 16.30 -20.06 1.50
N GLN A 130 17.63 -20.13 1.49
CA GLN A 130 18.43 -20.02 0.27
C GLN A 130 18.41 -21.31 -0.59
N ASP A 131 18.39 -22.49 0.03
CA ASP A 131 18.40 -23.78 -0.66
C ASP A 131 17.00 -24.26 -1.11
N GLY A 132 15.97 -23.43 -0.87
CA GLY A 132 14.59 -23.70 -1.28
C GLY A 132 13.86 -24.74 -0.43
N THR A 133 14.46 -25.22 0.67
CA THR A 133 13.79 -26.16 1.60
C THR A 133 12.78 -25.47 2.51
N TYR A 134 12.75 -24.13 2.52
CA TYR A 134 11.80 -23.36 3.29
C TYR A 134 10.40 -23.35 2.66
N ALA A 135 9.45 -24.02 3.30
CA ALA A 135 8.06 -24.16 2.84
C ALA A 135 7.13 -22.99 3.21
N GLY A 136 7.67 -21.84 3.65
CA GLY A 136 6.87 -20.66 4.04
C GLY A 136 6.17 -20.77 5.40
N GLU A 137 6.49 -21.80 6.19
CA GLU A 137 6.00 -21.98 7.55
C GLU A 137 6.59 -20.94 8.53
N ARG A 138 5.81 -20.51 9.53
CA ARG A 138 6.27 -19.52 10.51
C ARG A 138 7.44 -20.07 11.34
N LEU A 139 8.64 -19.56 11.10
CA LEU A 139 9.83 -19.86 11.91
C LEU A 139 9.80 -19.13 13.26
N GLY A 140 10.43 -19.71 14.29
CA GLY A 140 10.60 -19.09 15.62
C GLY A 140 9.50 -19.40 16.65
N LEU A 141 8.70 -20.45 16.43
CA LEU A 141 7.70 -20.94 17.39
C LEU A 141 8.27 -21.89 18.46
N ALA A 142 9.47 -22.43 18.25
CA ALA A 142 10.16 -23.20 19.27
C ALA A 142 10.81 -22.25 20.27
N ARG A 143 10.37 -22.34 21.54
CA ARG A 143 11.05 -21.72 22.69
C ARG A 143 12.28 -22.52 23.08
#